data_AF-A0A1M5JHS5-F1
#
_entry.id   AF-A0A1M5JHS5-F1
#
_cell.length_a   1.000
_cell.length_b   1.000
_cell.length_c   1.000
_cell.angle_alpha   90.00
_cell.angle_beta   90.00
_cell.angle_gamma   90.00
#
_symmetry.space_group_name_H-M   'P 1'
#
loop_
_entity.id
_entity.type
_entity.pdbx_description
1 polymer ?
#
loop_
_entity_poly.entity_id
_entity_poly.type
_entity_poly.pdbx_seq_one_letter_code
_entity_poly.pdbx_strand_id
1 'polypeptide(L)'
;MTWKMLKEGNRVYFEPMAVAFTDVPIKLSHFVKQRSRWARGMIEALREVKPWQQPLVFYKFLTGIDLIILYMDFSYTFFWIPGLILALFFKKYYIVGPMMLLVLPLTLASFWILYRFQSKVVFKNLNLRVRKNHIGFIIFILAYQMIMSPVSLYGYVQELVGIKRVWE
;
A
#
# COMPACT_ATOMS: atom_id res chain seq x y z
N MET A 1 -15.13 8.81 5.18
CA MET A 1 -16.02 8.32 6.27
C MET A 1 -15.27 8.08 7.58
N THR A 2 -14.39 7.08 7.68
CA THR A 2 -13.67 6.75 8.94
C THR A 2 -12.92 7.94 9.54
N TRP A 3 -12.26 8.74 8.70
CA TRP A 3 -11.51 9.91 9.17
C TRP A 3 -12.41 11.03 9.71
N LYS A 4 -13.65 11.15 9.20
CA LYS A 4 -14.67 12.05 9.76
C LYS A 4 -15.14 11.58 11.13
N MET A 5 -15.39 10.27 11.27
CA MET A 5 -15.76 9.67 12.54
C MET A 5 -14.70 9.96 13.61
N LEU A 6 -13.41 9.75 13.29
CA LEU A 6 -12.31 10.09 14.21
C LEU A 6 -12.27 11.59 14.55
N LYS A 7 -12.54 12.46 13.56
CA LYS A 7 -12.59 13.91 13.75
C LYS A 7 -13.73 14.33 14.69
N GLU A 8 -14.88 13.68 14.59
CA GLU A 8 -16.06 13.89 15.42
C GLU A 8 -15.93 13.27 16.83
N GLY A 9 -14.82 12.61 17.14
CA GLY A 9 -14.60 11.95 18.43
C GLY A 9 -15.25 10.56 18.53
N ASN A 10 -15.79 10.03 17.43
CA ASN A 10 -16.29 8.66 17.38
C ASN A 10 -15.11 7.67 17.40
N ARG A 11 -15.36 6.50 17.99
CA ARG A 11 -14.34 5.48 18.18
C ARG A 11 -14.34 4.50 17.01
N VAL A 12 -13.17 4.29 16.41
CA VAL A 12 -12.95 3.30 15.36
C VAL A 12 -11.90 2.32 15.87
N TYR A 13 -12.22 1.03 15.83
CA TYR A 13 -11.35 -0.04 16.32
C TYR A 13 -11.06 -1.05 15.21
N PHE A 14 -9.86 -1.61 15.26
CA PHE A 14 -9.48 -2.76 14.47
C PHE A 14 -9.73 -4.03 15.30
N GLU A 15 -10.63 -4.91 14.83
CA GLU A 15 -10.89 -6.21 15.43
C GLU A 15 -10.17 -7.29 14.61
N PRO A 16 -9.05 -7.88 15.11
CA PRO A 16 -8.25 -8.84 14.35
C PRO A 16 -9.02 -10.08 13.88
N MET A 17 -10.09 -10.48 14.57
CA MET A 17 -10.88 -11.67 14.24
C MET A 17 -12.06 -11.38 13.30
N ALA A 18 -12.34 -10.11 12.97
CA ALA A 18 -13.37 -9.73 12.00
C ALA A 18 -12.87 -9.94 10.56
N VAL A 19 -12.70 -11.20 10.16
CA VAL A 19 -12.18 -11.59 8.84
C VAL A 19 -13.29 -11.63 7.79
N ALA A 20 -13.01 -11.06 6.62
CA ALA A 20 -13.86 -11.16 5.43
C ALA A 20 -13.07 -11.77 4.25
N PHE A 21 -13.75 -12.55 3.43
CA PHE A 21 -13.20 -13.06 2.17
C PHE A 21 -13.48 -12.07 1.04
N THR A 22 -12.48 -11.81 0.20
CA THR A 22 -12.59 -10.86 -0.90
C THR A 22 -12.10 -11.48 -2.19
N ASP A 23 -12.71 -11.07 -3.30
CA ASP A 23 -12.24 -11.41 -4.63
C ASP A 23 -11.20 -10.41 -5.12
N VAL A 24 -10.16 -10.93 -5.75
CA VAL A 24 -9.07 -10.13 -6.33
C VAL A 24 -9.14 -10.17 -7.85
N PRO A 25 -8.81 -9.06 -8.54
CA PRO A 25 -8.83 -9.01 -9.99
C PRO A 25 -7.83 -9.99 -10.61
N ILE A 26 -8.29 -10.79 -11.57
CA ILE A 26 -7.45 -11.77 -12.28
C ILE A 26 -6.75 -11.11 -13.48
N LYS A 27 -7.37 -10.09 -14.09
CA LYS A 27 -6.78 -9.36 -15.22
C LYS A 27 -6.06 -8.10 -14.74
N LEU A 28 -4.92 -7.80 -15.37
CA LEU A 28 -4.13 -6.61 -15.08
C LEU A 28 -4.92 -5.31 -15.29
N SER A 29 -5.78 -5.24 -16.31
CA SER A 29 -6.62 -4.06 -16.56
C SER A 29 -7.57 -3.74 -15.40
N HIS A 30 -8.23 -4.76 -14.83
CA HIS A 30 -9.08 -4.59 -13.65
C HIS A 30 -8.27 -4.23 -12.41
N PHE A 31 -7.08 -4.81 -12.26
CA PHE A 31 -6.15 -4.45 -11.18
C PHE A 31 -5.75 -2.98 -11.23
N VAL A 32 -5.37 -2.49 -12.42
CA VAL A 32 -4.99 -1.08 -12.63
C VAL A 32 -6.14 -0.14 -12.26
N LYS A 33 -7.37 -0.44 -12.73
CA LYS A 33 -8.56 0.35 -12.38
C LYS A 33 -8.84 0.32 -10.88
N GLN A 34 -8.75 -0.84 -10.23
CA GLN A 34 -8.96 -0.96 -8.79
C GLN A 34 -7.95 -0.13 -7.99
N ARG A 35 -6.66 -0.24 -8.31
CA ARG A 35 -5.59 0.47 -7.61
C ARG A 35 -5.65 1.98 -7.84
N SER A 36 -5.92 2.43 -9.06
CA SER A 36 -6.16 3.86 -9.33
C SER A 36 -7.32 4.39 -8.48
N ARG A 37 -8.44 3.65 -8.37
CA ARG A 37 -9.57 4.07 -7.51
C ARG A 37 -9.17 4.22 -6.05
N TRP A 38 -8.39 3.29 -5.50
CA TRP A 38 -7.92 3.38 -4.12
C TRP A 38 -7.01 4.59 -3.92
N ALA A 39 -6.14 4.85 -4.89
CA ALA A 39 -5.27 6.01 -4.88
C ALA A 39 -6.06 7.32 -4.87
N ARG A 40 -7.07 7.45 -5.74
CA ARG A 40 -8.00 8.60 -5.75
C ARG A 40 -8.73 8.74 -4.43
N GLY A 41 -9.29 7.66 -3.90
CA GLY A 41 -10.03 7.66 -2.62
C GLY A 41 -9.18 8.11 -1.43
N MET A 42 -7.89 7.77 -1.42
CA MET A 42 -6.95 8.26 -0.40
C MET A 42 -6.74 9.78 -0.51
N ILE A 43 -6.56 10.32 -1.71
CA ILE A 43 -6.44 11.77 -1.93
C ILE A 43 -7.73 12.51 -1.56
N GLU A 44 -8.89 11.94 -1.89
CA GLU A 44 -10.20 12.47 -1.46
C GLU A 44 -10.32 12.52 0.07
N ALA A 45 -9.93 11.45 0.76
CA ALA A 45 -9.93 11.41 2.23
C ALA A 45 -9.00 12.47 2.83
N LEU A 46 -7.80 12.63 2.26
CA LEU A 46 -6.82 13.65 2.67
C LEU A 46 -7.33 15.09 2.44
N ARG A 47 -8.07 15.33 1.35
CA ARG A 47 -8.71 16.64 1.07
C ARG A 47 -9.83 16.94 2.06
N GLU A 48 -10.61 15.93 2.41
CA GLU A 48 -11.79 16.05 3.26
C GLU A 48 -11.43 16.27 4.74
N VAL A 49 -10.48 15.50 5.26
CA VAL A 49 -9.95 15.66 6.62
C VAL A 49 -8.43 15.56 6.55
N LYS A 50 -7.73 16.67 6.80
CA LYS A 50 -6.27 16.65 6.81
C LYS A 50 -5.78 15.99 8.10
N PRO A 51 -4.67 15.23 8.10
CA PRO A 51 -4.20 14.52 9.28
C PRO A 51 -4.07 15.40 10.54
N TRP A 52 -3.60 16.64 10.38
CA TRP A 52 -3.44 17.60 11.48
C TRP A 52 -4.76 18.15 12.05
N GLN A 53 -5.88 17.97 11.35
CA GLN A 53 -7.21 18.35 11.83
C GLN A 53 -7.83 17.30 12.76
N GLN A 54 -7.19 16.14 12.93
CA GLN A 54 -7.64 15.13 13.88
C GLN A 54 -7.47 15.63 15.33
N PRO A 55 -8.41 15.34 16.24
CA PRO A 55 -8.41 15.90 17.59
C PRO A 55 -7.29 15.33 18.47
N LEU A 56 -7.00 14.02 18.35
CA LEU A 56 -6.00 13.33 19.16
C LEU A 56 -4.68 13.17 18.42
N VAL A 57 -3.56 13.30 19.14
CA VAL A 57 -2.19 13.09 18.60
C VAL A 57 -2.05 11.71 17.97
N PHE A 58 -2.63 10.69 18.58
CA PHE A 58 -2.64 9.32 18.04
C PHE A 58 -3.33 9.25 16.66
N TYR A 59 -4.47 9.91 16.48
CA TYR A 59 -5.18 9.94 15.20
C TYR A 59 -4.43 10.76 14.15
N LYS A 60 -3.77 11.86 14.55
CA LYS A 60 -2.88 12.63 13.67
C LYS A 60 -1.74 11.76 13.15
N PHE A 61 -1.14 10.95 14.02
CA PHE A 61 -0.08 10.03 13.63
C PHE A 61 -0.58 8.95 12.66
N LEU A 62 -1.67 8.25 12.99
CA LEU A 62 -2.22 7.19 12.15
C LEU A 62 -2.59 7.69 10.75
N THR A 63 -3.34 8.79 10.67
CA THR A 63 -3.73 9.39 9.38
C THR A 63 -2.56 10.06 8.66
N GLY A 64 -1.54 10.49 9.41
CA GLY A 64 -0.32 11.09 8.87
C GLY A 64 0.60 10.08 8.20
N ILE A 65 0.64 8.83 8.67
CA ILE A 65 1.42 7.76 8.04
C ILE A 65 0.99 7.54 6.58
N ASP A 66 -0.28 7.73 6.25
CA ASP A 66 -0.76 7.58 4.88
C ASP A 66 -0.09 8.56 3.91
N LEU A 67 0.43 9.70 4.40
CA LEU A 67 1.24 10.62 3.58
C LEU A 67 2.55 9.97 3.11
N ILE A 68 3.11 9.06 3.90
CA ILE A 68 4.33 8.31 3.56
C ILE A 68 4.07 7.40 2.35
N ILE A 69 2.83 6.92 2.17
CA ILE A 69 2.47 6.08 1.01
C ILE A 69 2.67 6.85 -0.30
N LEU A 70 2.27 8.13 -0.37
CA LEU A 70 2.48 8.95 -1.57
C LEU A 70 3.98 9.13 -1.85
N TYR A 71 4.76 9.39 -0.80
CA TYR A 71 6.20 9.54 -0.90
C TYR A 71 6.88 8.24 -1.37
N MET A 72 6.45 7.09 -0.86
CA MET A 72 6.94 5.78 -1.27
C MET A 72 6.59 5.50 -2.73
N ASP A 73 5.34 5.72 -3.15
CA ASP A 73 4.91 5.49 -4.54
C ASP A 73 5.67 6.38 -5.53
N PHE A 74 5.87 7.66 -5.17
CA PHE A 74 6.70 8.59 -5.95
C PHE A 74 8.15 8.10 -6.03
N SER A 75 8.75 7.80 -4.89
CA SER A 75 10.17 7.42 -4.83
C SER A 75 10.45 6.13 -5.58
N TYR A 76 9.55 5.16 -5.46
CA TYR A 76 9.65 3.89 -6.15
C TYR A 76 9.55 4.08 -7.67
N THR A 77 8.60 4.92 -8.13
CA THR A 77 8.37 5.18 -9.55
C THR A 77 9.51 5.97 -10.21
N PHE A 78 10.03 7.02 -9.55
CA PHE A 78 10.99 7.94 -10.16
C PHE A 78 12.46 7.65 -9.81
N PHE A 79 12.75 6.96 -8.71
CA PHE A 79 14.13 6.63 -8.34
C PHE A 79 14.41 5.13 -8.47
N TRP A 80 13.56 4.27 -7.91
CA TRP A 80 13.85 2.85 -7.88
C TRP A 80 13.73 2.19 -9.27
N ILE A 81 12.63 2.43 -10.02
CA ILE A 81 12.44 1.84 -11.36
C ILE A 81 13.52 2.34 -12.34
N PRO A 82 13.80 3.66 -12.49
CA PRO A 82 14.88 4.13 -13.35
C PRO A 82 16.25 3.66 -12.86
N GLY A 83 16.46 3.62 -11.54
CA GLY A 83 17.66 3.03 -10.95
C GLY A 83 17.86 1.58 -11.37
N LEU A 84 16.78 0.79 -11.46
CA LEU A 84 16.85 -0.62 -11.85
C LEU A 84 17.24 -0.74 -13.32
N ILE A 85 16.68 0.11 -14.18
CA ILE A 85 17.06 0.21 -15.59
C ILE A 85 18.55 0.58 -15.71
N LEU A 86 19.02 1.57 -14.93
CA LEU A 86 20.44 1.96 -14.90
C LEU A 86 21.36 0.83 -14.42
N ALA A 87 20.93 0.06 -13.42
CA ALA A 87 21.68 -1.09 -12.93
C ALA A 87 21.78 -2.22 -13.96
N LEU A 88 20.67 -2.54 -14.65
CA LEU A 88 20.61 -3.66 -15.61
C LEU A 88 21.31 -3.33 -16.94
N PHE A 89 21.07 -2.15 -17.50
CA PHE A 89 21.58 -1.79 -18.84
C PHE A 89 22.92 -1.05 -18.80
N PHE A 90 23.18 -0.27 -17.74
CA PHE A 90 24.36 0.59 -17.65
C PHE A 90 25.33 0.19 -16.52
N LYS A 91 25.05 -0.91 -15.81
CA LYS A 91 25.86 -1.43 -14.68
C LYS A 91 26.10 -0.39 -13.56
N LYS A 92 25.19 0.59 -13.40
CA LYS A 92 25.27 1.62 -12.36
C LYS A 92 24.40 1.23 -11.16
N TYR A 93 25.03 0.64 -10.15
CA TYR A 93 24.33 0.10 -8.97
C TYR A 93 24.17 1.08 -7.80
N TYR A 94 24.67 2.31 -7.92
CA TYR A 94 24.76 3.28 -6.82
C TYR A 94 23.41 3.61 -6.16
N ILE A 95 22.30 3.53 -6.90
CA ILE A 95 20.96 3.83 -6.39
C ILE A 95 20.28 2.56 -5.88
N VAL A 96 20.17 1.54 -6.74
CA VAL A 96 19.39 0.33 -6.44
C VAL A 96 20.08 -0.59 -5.45
N GLY A 97 21.41 -0.70 -5.50
CA GLY A 97 22.16 -1.57 -4.59
C GLY A 97 21.88 -1.23 -3.11
N PRO A 98 22.17 0.00 -2.66
CA PRO A 98 21.87 0.43 -1.30
C PRO A 98 20.38 0.33 -0.95
N MET A 99 19.48 0.77 -1.84
CA MET A 99 18.04 0.66 -1.60
C MET A 99 17.60 -0.79 -1.40
N MET A 100 18.07 -1.72 -2.22
CA MET A 100 17.66 -3.12 -2.12
C MET A 100 18.20 -3.78 -0.85
N LEU A 101 19.44 -3.46 -0.46
CA LEU A 101 20.03 -3.94 0.81
C LEU A 101 19.28 -3.45 2.04
N LEU A 102 18.70 -2.24 2.01
CA LEU A 102 17.95 -1.70 3.15
C LEU A 102 16.48 -2.12 3.13
N VAL A 103 15.81 -1.99 1.98
CA VAL A 103 14.35 -2.15 1.87
C VAL A 103 13.95 -3.62 1.83
N LEU A 104 14.72 -4.49 1.15
CA LEU A 104 14.33 -5.89 1.00
C LEU A 104 14.33 -6.65 2.34
N PRO A 105 15.36 -6.57 3.20
CA PRO A 105 15.34 -7.24 4.50
C PRO A 105 14.24 -6.70 5.41
N LEU A 106 14.02 -5.38 5.40
CA LEU A 106 12.95 -4.76 6.17
C LEU A 106 11.58 -5.27 5.70
N THR A 107 11.35 -5.32 4.39
CA THR A 107 10.11 -5.83 3.79
C THR A 107 9.88 -7.29 4.19
N LEU A 108 10.91 -8.14 4.08
CA LEU A 108 10.83 -9.54 4.50
C LEU A 108 10.50 -9.67 5.99
N ALA A 109 11.15 -8.88 6.84
CA ALA A 109 10.87 -8.86 8.27
C ALA A 109 9.43 -8.43 8.57
N SER A 110 8.94 -7.36 7.93
CA SER A 110 7.55 -6.89 8.08
C SER A 110 6.53 -7.95 7.67
N PHE A 111 6.69 -8.57 6.51
CA PHE A 111 5.78 -9.64 6.07
C PHE A 111 5.88 -10.89 6.93
N TRP A 112 7.08 -11.21 7.46
CA TRP A 112 7.26 -12.31 8.38
C TRP A 112 6.52 -12.07 9.71
N ILE A 113 6.65 -10.86 10.30
CA ILE A 113 5.92 -10.48 11.52
C ILE A 113 4.40 -10.58 11.27
N LEU A 114 3.91 -10.02 10.15
CA LEU A 114 2.50 -10.06 9.80
C LEU A 114 1.99 -11.50 9.63
N TYR A 115 2.73 -12.34 8.91
CA TYR A 115 2.41 -13.76 8.74
C TYR A 115 2.35 -14.49 10.08
N ARG A 116 3.30 -14.22 10.99
CA ARG A 116 3.33 -14.83 12.33
C ARG A 116 2.12 -14.42 13.16
N PHE A 117 1.75 -13.14 13.14
CA PHE A 117 0.57 -12.63 13.83
C PHE A 117 -0.71 -13.25 13.26
N GLN A 118 -0.92 -13.18 11.94
CA GLN A 118 -2.10 -13.73 11.29
C GLN A 118 -2.24 -15.24 11.52
N SER A 119 -1.15 -16.00 11.37
CA SER A 119 -1.18 -17.46 11.54
C SER A 119 -1.45 -17.89 12.98
N LYS A 120 -0.85 -17.21 13.98
CA LYS A 120 -0.92 -17.66 15.38
C LYS A 120 -2.10 -17.09 16.14
N VAL A 121 -2.47 -15.84 15.88
CA VAL A 121 -3.48 -15.11 16.66
C VAL A 121 -4.83 -15.18 15.96
N VAL A 122 -4.89 -14.86 14.67
CA VAL A 122 -6.17 -14.74 13.95
C VAL A 122 -6.65 -16.10 13.43
N PHE A 123 -5.88 -16.74 12.55
CA PHE A 123 -6.32 -17.92 11.82
C PHE A 123 -6.48 -19.14 12.73
N LYS A 124 -5.60 -19.29 13.73
CA LYS A 124 -5.70 -20.37 14.72
C LYS A 124 -7.02 -20.28 15.51
N ASN A 125 -7.40 -19.08 15.96
CA ASN A 125 -8.63 -18.89 16.75
C ASN A 125 -9.91 -19.06 15.90
N LEU A 126 -9.83 -18.77 14.59
CA LEU A 126 -10.94 -18.92 13.66
C LEU A 126 -11.00 -20.31 12.99
N ASN A 127 -10.14 -21.27 13.40
CA ASN A 127 -10.00 -22.58 12.77
C ASN A 127 -9.72 -22.52 11.24
N LEU A 128 -9.05 -21.45 10.79
CA LEU A 128 -8.66 -21.24 9.40
C LEU A 128 -7.20 -21.64 9.16
N ARG A 129 -6.85 -21.89 7.89
CA ARG A 129 -5.47 -22.23 7.47
C ARG A 129 -4.95 -21.22 6.46
N VAL A 130 -3.68 -20.84 6.59
CA VAL A 130 -3.00 -19.97 5.63
C VAL A 130 -2.48 -20.82 4.46
N ARG A 131 -2.94 -20.52 3.25
CA ARG A 131 -2.40 -21.14 2.02
C ARG A 131 -0.98 -20.66 1.78
N LYS A 132 -0.05 -21.59 1.58
CA LYS A 132 1.36 -21.28 1.29
C LYS A 132 1.60 -21.31 -0.22
N ASN A 133 2.13 -20.22 -0.77
CA ASN A 133 2.61 -20.15 -2.14
C ASN A 133 3.94 -19.38 -2.17
N HIS A 134 5.05 -20.11 -2.13
CA HIS A 134 6.40 -19.52 -2.06
C HIS A 134 6.77 -18.76 -3.33
N ILE A 135 6.44 -19.31 -4.51
CA ILE A 135 6.72 -18.67 -5.79
C ILE A 135 5.91 -17.37 -5.90
N GLY A 136 4.61 -17.43 -5.59
CA GLY A 136 3.75 -16.25 -5.58
C GLY A 136 4.26 -15.18 -4.62
N PHE A 137 4.77 -15.56 -3.46
CA PHE A 137 5.36 -14.64 -2.49
C PHE A 137 6.64 -13.96 -3.01
N ILE A 138 7.54 -14.70 -3.66
CA ILE A 138 8.76 -14.14 -4.25
C ILE A 138 8.41 -13.13 -5.36
N ILE A 139 7.51 -13.50 -6.27
CA ILE A 139 7.03 -12.61 -7.34
C ILE A 139 6.37 -11.38 -6.73
N PHE A 140 5.57 -11.55 -5.68
CA PHE A 140 4.93 -10.45 -4.97
C PHE A 140 5.95 -9.47 -4.39
N ILE A 141 6.94 -9.94 -3.62
CA ILE A 141 7.94 -9.07 -3.01
C ILE A 141 8.74 -8.30 -4.06
N LEU A 142 9.13 -8.95 -5.15
CA LEU A 142 10.07 -8.36 -6.11
C LEU A 142 9.37 -7.50 -7.17
N ALA A 143 8.19 -7.90 -7.64
CA ALA A 143 7.58 -7.31 -8.83
C ALA A 143 6.29 -6.54 -8.57
N TYR A 144 5.57 -6.82 -7.48
CA TYR A 144 4.25 -6.22 -7.26
C TYR A 144 4.34 -4.69 -7.12
N GLN A 145 5.31 -4.20 -6.34
CA GLN A 145 5.46 -2.77 -6.11
C GLN A 145 5.86 -2.01 -7.40
N MET A 146 6.56 -2.67 -8.34
CA MET A 146 6.93 -2.10 -9.66
C MET A 146 5.72 -1.74 -10.51
N ILE A 147 4.65 -2.52 -10.40
CA ILE A 147 3.40 -2.26 -11.12
C ILE A 147 2.50 -1.35 -10.29
N MET A 148 2.45 -1.56 -8.98
CA MET A 148 1.52 -0.86 -8.11
C MET A 148 1.85 0.64 -7.96
N SER A 149 3.12 1.00 -7.77
CA SER A 149 3.51 2.40 -7.50
C SER A 149 3.17 3.35 -8.65
N PRO A 150 3.50 3.03 -9.92
CA PRO A 150 3.16 3.91 -11.04
C PRO A 150 1.65 4.05 -11.26
N VAL A 151 0.89 2.97 -11.00
CA VAL A 151 -0.57 2.96 -11.11
C VAL A 151 -1.20 3.83 -10.02
N SER A 152 -0.72 3.72 -8.78
CA SER A 152 -1.18 4.57 -7.68
C SER A 152 -0.87 6.05 -7.97
N LEU A 153 0.35 6.34 -8.45
CA LEU A 153 0.75 7.69 -8.84
C LEU A 153 -0.14 8.27 -9.95
N TYR A 154 -0.46 7.46 -10.96
CA TYR A 154 -1.42 7.85 -12.00
C TYR A 154 -2.78 8.20 -11.39
N GLY A 155 -3.29 7.39 -10.46
CA GLY A 155 -4.52 7.67 -9.72
C GLY A 155 -4.46 8.99 -8.94
N TYR A 156 -3.35 9.28 -8.26
CA TYR A 156 -3.17 10.57 -7.56
C TYR A 156 -3.24 11.75 -8.53
N VAL A 157 -2.55 11.67 -9.68
CA VAL A 157 -2.58 12.72 -10.70
C VAL A 157 -3.97 12.90 -11.28
N GLN A 158 -4.69 11.81 -11.56
CA GLN A 158 -6.07 11.88 -12.05
C GLN A 158 -7.00 12.64 -11.11
N GLU A 159 -6.84 12.47 -9.79
CA GLU A 159 -7.64 13.17 -8.79
C GLU A 159 -7.21 14.64 -8.60
N LEU A 160 -5.92 14.93 -8.79
CA LEU A 160 -5.41 16.31 -8.77
C LEU A 160 -5.91 17.12 -9.97
N VAL A 161 -5.97 16.50 -11.15
CA VAL A 161 -6.42 17.14 -12.41
C VAL A 161 -7.95 17.15 -12.56
N GLY A 162 -8.68 16.41 -11.71
CA GLY A 162 -10.15 16.37 -11.76
C GLY A 162 -10.71 15.53 -12.92
N ILE A 163 -9.97 14.51 -13.37
CA ILE A 163 -10.37 13.66 -14.49
C ILE A 163 -11.64 12.86 -14.12
N LYS A 164 -12.60 12.84 -15.06
CA LYS A 164 -13.87 12.11 -14.92
C LYS A 164 -13.61 10.64 -14.58
N ARG A 165 -14.40 10.12 -13.66
CA ARG A 165 -14.26 8.76 -13.15
C ARG A 165 -14.80 7.77 -14.18
N VAL A 166 -13.96 6.82 -14.62
CA VAL A 166 -14.40 5.68 -15.43
C VAL A 166 -14.48 4.48 -14.48
N TRP A 167 -15.71 4.07 -14.18
CA TRP A 167 -16.00 3.06 -13.15
C TRP A 167 -16.09 1.63 -13.69
N GLU A 168 -16.02 1.47 -15.01
CA GLU A 168 -16.11 0.18 -15.73
C GLU A 168 -14.82 -0.14 -16.48
#